data_AF-A0A0X3PRQ4-F1
#
_entry.id   AF-A0A0X3PRQ4-F1
#
_cell.length_a   1.000
_cell.length_b   1.000
_cell.length_c   1.000
_cell.angle_alpha   90.00
_cell.angle_beta   90.00
_cell.angle_gamma   90.00
#
_symmetry.space_group_name_H-M   'P 1'
#
loop_
_entity.id
_entity.type
_entity.pdbx_description
1 polymer ?
#
loop_
_entity_poly.entity_id
_entity_poly.type
_entity_poly.pdbx_seq_one_letter_code
_entity_poly.pdbx_strand_id
1 'polypeptide(L)'
;MYTNPNCTTPCDGSTNFLYDVISRTSKGVVHFILPGNMTKTPISILMVEAANSKEIQVNWTRFLNRTTSLFHESIILDSKINSYGIILNEICTFSDINDDAEITELQVQKECLHFLGKNLLWSHTVTRSARAITFLYMANHSLESKDNFGKYGKIILNITIPKNVDGLQGKEDFSLVPGRGISLELTANNLLLEERTRIAPILLAFAEQPLDYDENFESSLEIDHTGQETVSEVFLNTLNI
;
A
#
# COMPACT_ATOMS: atom_id res chain seq x y z
N MET A 1 -14.34 9.22 5.83
CA MET A 1 -13.41 10.02 4.99
C MET A 1 -13.12 11.27 5.79
N TYR A 2 -11.88 11.48 6.17
CA TYR A 2 -11.45 12.63 6.96
C TYR A 2 -10.80 13.62 6.01
N THR A 3 -11.40 14.79 5.86
CA THR A 3 -10.90 15.87 5.01
C THR A 3 -10.22 16.92 5.87
N ASN A 4 -9.13 17.50 5.38
CA ASN A 4 -8.53 18.67 6.02
C ASN A 4 -9.57 19.81 6.15
N PRO A 5 -9.86 20.29 7.38
CA PRO A 5 -10.87 21.31 7.63
C PRO A 5 -10.49 22.68 7.07
N ASN A 6 -9.21 22.91 6.73
CA ASN A 6 -8.77 24.13 6.05
C ASN A 6 -9.04 24.12 4.54
N CYS A 7 -9.81 23.15 4.04
CA CYS A 7 -10.30 23.18 2.67
C CYS A 7 -11.42 24.21 2.51
N THR A 8 -11.23 25.19 1.64
CA THR A 8 -12.31 26.07 1.17
C THR A 8 -13.05 25.39 0.04
N THR A 9 -14.34 25.10 0.23
CA THR A 9 -15.19 24.48 -0.81
C THR A 9 -15.35 25.38 -2.05
N PRO A 10 -15.35 24.81 -3.28
CA PRO A 10 -15.20 23.39 -3.57
C PRO A 10 -13.75 22.95 -3.32
N CYS A 11 -13.58 21.83 -2.61
CA CYS A 11 -12.29 21.17 -2.52
C CYS A 11 -11.92 20.73 -3.93
N ASP A 12 -11.11 21.53 -4.62
CA ASP A 12 -10.42 21.04 -5.78
C ASP A 12 -9.62 19.80 -5.36
N GLY A 13 -9.36 18.89 -6.30
CA GLY A 13 -8.66 17.63 -6.02
C GLY A 13 -7.22 17.78 -5.51
N SER A 14 -6.84 18.93 -4.92
CA SER A 14 -5.57 19.22 -4.26
C SER A 14 -5.60 19.05 -2.74
N THR A 15 -6.80 18.89 -2.15
CA THR A 15 -6.94 18.84 -0.69
C THR A 15 -6.48 17.50 -0.13
N ASN A 16 -5.65 17.52 0.93
CA ASN A 16 -5.22 16.31 1.62
C ASN A 16 -6.37 15.65 2.39
N PHE A 17 -6.58 14.34 2.22
CA PHE A 17 -7.58 13.59 2.98
C PHE A 17 -7.19 12.12 3.18
N LEU A 18 -7.84 11.48 4.16
CA LEU A 18 -7.63 10.08 4.52
C LEU A 18 -8.95 9.30 4.47
N TYR A 19 -8.85 8.02 4.13
CA TYR A 19 -9.93 7.06 4.32
C TYR A 19 -9.72 6.30 5.63
N ASP A 20 -10.82 6.07 6.34
CA ASP A 20 -10.91 5.05 7.39
C ASP A 20 -12.05 4.13 6.97
N VAL A 21 -11.73 2.85 6.80
CA VAL A 21 -12.70 1.79 6.54
C VAL A 21 -12.78 0.95 7.80
N ILE A 22 -13.93 1.03 8.47
CA ILE A 22 -14.18 0.29 9.70
C ILE A 22 -14.87 -1.01 9.36
N SER A 23 -14.17 -2.12 9.54
CA SER A 23 -14.71 -3.47 9.41
C SER A 23 -15.14 -4.00 10.76
N ARG A 24 -16.36 -4.54 10.83
CA ARG A 24 -16.96 -5.08 12.05
C ARG A 24 -17.25 -6.55 11.80
N THR A 25 -16.53 -7.42 12.51
CA THR A 25 -16.68 -8.87 12.39
C THR A 25 -17.00 -9.48 13.74
N SER A 26 -17.45 -10.73 13.76
CA SER A 26 -17.60 -11.48 15.01
C SER A 26 -16.29 -11.67 15.77
N LYS A 27 -15.15 -11.51 15.09
CA LYS A 27 -13.79 -11.64 15.66
C LYS A 27 -13.19 -10.31 16.12
N GLY A 28 -13.92 -9.19 15.98
CA GLY A 28 -13.45 -7.88 16.41
C GLY A 28 -13.62 -6.78 15.35
N VAL A 29 -13.02 -5.62 15.63
CA VAL A 29 -13.05 -4.45 14.77
C VAL A 29 -11.66 -4.20 14.19
N VAL A 30 -11.59 -3.95 12.88
CA VAL A 30 -10.36 -3.55 12.19
C VAL A 30 -10.62 -2.26 11.43
N HIS A 31 -9.75 -1.28 11.62
CA HIS A 31 -9.69 -0.06 10.85
C HIS A 31 -8.64 -0.21 9.75
N PHE A 32 -9.00 0.14 8.51
CA PHE A 32 -8.05 0.30 7.42
C PHE A 32 -7.95 1.79 7.10
N ILE A 33 -6.78 2.36 7.36
CA ILE A 33 -6.48 3.77 7.13
C ILE A 33 -5.62 3.87 5.88
N LEU A 34 -6.12 4.58 4.87
CA LEU A 34 -5.47 4.71 3.56
C LEU A 34 -5.37 6.18 3.15
N PRO A 35 -4.33 6.58 2.41
CA PRO A 35 -4.23 7.91 1.85
C PRO A 35 -5.33 8.11 0.82
N GLY A 36 -6.01 9.24 0.87
CA GLY A 36 -6.85 9.67 -0.22
C GLY A 36 -6.02 10.41 -1.24
N ASN A 37 -6.06 11.72 -1.15
CA ASN A 37 -5.12 12.58 -1.86
C ASN A 37 -4.07 13.04 -0.85
N MET A 38 -2.79 12.72 -1.09
CA MET A 38 -1.67 13.27 -0.33
C MET A 38 -0.50 13.50 -1.28
N THR A 39 -0.09 14.76 -1.40
CA THR A 39 1.03 15.12 -2.28
C THR A 39 2.36 14.71 -1.64
N LYS A 40 3.26 14.14 -2.45
CA LYS A 40 4.63 13.78 -2.06
C LYS A 40 4.71 12.79 -0.89
N THR A 41 3.80 11.83 -0.86
CA THR A 41 3.82 10.70 0.09
C THR A 41 3.66 9.39 -0.66
N PRO A 42 4.41 8.34 -0.27
CA PRO A 42 4.15 7.00 -0.80
C PRO A 42 2.75 6.53 -0.38
N ILE A 43 2.19 5.58 -1.14
CA ILE A 43 0.97 4.90 -0.70
C ILE A 43 1.32 4.07 0.54
N SER A 44 0.58 4.31 1.61
CA SER A 44 0.70 3.58 2.86
C SER A 44 -0.65 3.00 3.28
N ILE A 45 -0.61 1.90 4.01
CA ILE A 45 -1.80 1.24 4.52
C ILE A 45 -1.53 0.96 5.98
N LEU A 46 -2.43 1.42 6.84
CA LEU A 46 -2.38 1.15 8.26
C LEU A 46 -3.62 0.34 8.64
N MET A 47 -3.38 -0.87 9.15
CA MET A 47 -4.37 -1.78 9.70
C MET A 47 -4.32 -1.68 11.21
N VAL A 48 -5.44 -1.31 11.85
CA VAL A 48 -5.51 -1.14 13.30
C VAL A 48 -6.59 -2.02 13.86
N GLU A 49 -6.21 -2.97 14.70
CA GLU A 49 -7.16 -3.75 15.48
C GLU A 49 -7.66 -2.91 16.66
N ALA A 50 -8.97 -2.92 16.89
CA ALA A 50 -9.60 -2.08 17.89
C ALA A 50 -10.66 -2.81 18.72
N ALA A 51 -10.79 -2.40 19.98
CA ALA A 51 -11.77 -2.95 20.91
C ALA A 51 -13.20 -2.49 20.61
N ASN A 52 -13.37 -1.42 19.82
CA ASN A 52 -14.67 -0.90 19.42
C ASN A 52 -14.58 -0.19 18.07
N SER A 53 -15.73 0.17 17.49
CA SER A 53 -15.84 0.83 16.20
C SER A 53 -15.86 2.36 16.28
N LYS A 54 -15.20 2.94 17.29
CA LYS A 54 -15.05 4.40 17.34
C LYS A 54 -14.15 4.84 16.20
N GLU A 55 -14.56 5.91 15.55
CA GLU A 55 -13.82 6.56 14.49
C GLU A 55 -12.47 7.11 14.97
N ILE A 56 -11.49 7.16 14.07
CA ILE A 56 -10.21 7.81 14.34
C ILE A 56 -10.39 9.33 14.52
N GLN A 57 -9.51 9.93 15.30
CA GLN A 57 -9.39 11.38 15.43
C GLN A 57 -8.15 11.86 14.70
N VAL A 58 -8.29 12.86 13.83
CA VAL A 58 -7.17 13.41 13.05
C VAL A 58 -6.92 14.87 13.44
N ASN A 59 -5.77 15.14 14.03
CA ASN A 59 -5.28 16.49 14.23
C ASN A 59 -4.52 16.96 12.98
N TRP A 60 -5.24 17.61 12.06
CA TRP A 60 -4.70 18.05 10.77
C TRP A 60 -3.53 19.03 10.87
N THR A 61 -3.50 19.89 11.88
CA THR A 61 -2.38 20.80 12.11
C THR A 61 -1.10 20.04 12.41
N ARG A 62 -1.18 19.02 13.28
CA ARG A 62 -0.03 18.15 13.59
C ARG A 62 0.31 17.25 12.40
N PHE A 63 -0.71 16.66 11.76
CA PHE A 63 -0.56 15.74 10.63
C PHE A 63 0.17 16.38 9.43
N LEU A 64 -0.12 17.65 9.14
CA LEU A 64 0.53 18.37 8.04
C LEU A 64 1.88 18.98 8.44
N ASN A 65 2.18 19.08 9.74
CA ASN A 65 3.39 19.72 10.25
C ASN A 65 4.41 18.70 10.80
N ARG A 66 5.19 18.13 9.89
CA ARG A 66 6.19 17.08 10.17
C ARG A 66 7.39 17.52 11.01
N THR A 67 7.58 18.83 11.21
CA THR A 67 8.71 19.34 12.02
C THR A 67 8.39 19.40 13.50
N THR A 68 7.14 19.16 13.89
CA THR A 68 6.74 19.14 15.29
C THR A 68 7.05 17.79 15.91
N SER A 69 7.57 17.80 17.14
CA SER A 69 7.72 16.58 17.94
C SER A 69 6.40 15.84 18.13
N LEU A 70 5.26 16.51 17.95
CA LEU A 70 3.91 15.98 18.14
C LEU A 70 3.28 15.37 16.87
N PHE A 71 4.02 15.26 15.76
CA PHE A 71 3.51 14.63 14.54
C PHE A 71 3.02 13.18 14.78
N HIS A 72 3.67 12.43 15.68
CA HIS A 72 3.30 11.06 16.01
C HIS A 72 1.94 10.93 16.71
N GLU A 73 1.39 12.01 17.27
CA GLU A 73 0.06 12.05 17.89
C GLU A 73 -0.98 12.71 16.97
N SER A 74 -0.76 12.66 15.65
CA SER A 74 -1.64 13.30 14.67
C SER A 74 -2.87 12.47 14.31
N ILE A 75 -2.81 11.15 14.49
CA ILE A 75 -3.93 10.23 14.32
C ILE A 75 -4.08 9.44 15.62
N ILE A 76 -5.26 9.49 16.24
CA ILE A 76 -5.52 8.88 17.53
C ILE A 76 -6.72 7.93 17.41
N LEU A 77 -6.57 6.74 17.99
CA LEU A 77 -7.65 5.78 18.20
C LEU A 77 -7.56 5.23 19.63
N ASP A 78 -8.41 5.73 20.54
CA ASP A 78 -8.37 5.39 21.97
C ASP A 78 -8.63 3.90 22.25
N SER A 79 -9.22 3.18 21.30
CA SER A 79 -9.57 1.76 21.40
C SER A 79 -8.58 0.83 20.71
N LYS A 80 -7.43 1.35 20.26
CA LYS A 80 -6.38 0.55 19.61
C LYS A 80 -5.95 -0.62 20.50
N ILE A 81 -5.92 -1.82 19.91
CA ILE A 81 -5.34 -3.03 20.49
C ILE A 81 -3.96 -3.27 19.88
N ASN A 82 -3.87 -3.31 18.55
CA ASN A 82 -2.62 -3.52 17.82
C ASN A 82 -2.65 -2.78 16.49
N SER A 83 -1.48 -2.57 15.87
CA SER A 83 -1.37 -1.91 14.58
C SER A 83 -0.26 -2.49 13.70
N TYR A 84 -0.56 -2.54 12.41
CA TYR A 84 0.31 -3.05 11.35
C TYR A 84 0.24 -2.12 10.15
N GLY A 85 1.29 -2.04 9.35
CA GLY A 85 1.21 -1.28 8.13
C GLY A 85 2.26 -1.58 7.10
N ILE A 86 1.95 -1.13 5.90
CA ILE A 86 2.71 -1.34 4.67
C ILE A 86 2.92 0.02 4.03
N ILE A 87 4.12 0.27 3.52
CA ILE A 87 4.41 1.43 2.68
C ILE A 87 4.98 0.92 1.37
N LEU A 88 4.37 1.31 0.24
CA LEU A 88 5.01 1.13 -1.08
C LEU A 88 6.15 2.15 -1.20
N ASN A 89 7.37 1.70 -0.90
CA ASN A 89 8.53 2.59 -0.89
C ASN A 89 8.99 2.91 -2.30
N GLU A 90 9.12 1.90 -3.15
CA GLU A 90 9.57 2.05 -4.53
C GLU A 90 9.25 0.83 -5.40
N ILE A 91 9.31 1.04 -6.72
CA ILE A 91 9.42 -0.05 -7.70
C ILE A 91 10.87 -0.09 -8.15
N CYS A 92 11.65 -0.97 -7.52
CA CYS A 92 13.05 -1.12 -7.86
C CYS A 92 13.20 -1.71 -9.25
N THR A 93 14.10 -1.15 -10.04
CA THR A 93 14.54 -1.68 -11.33
C THR A 93 15.94 -2.24 -11.15
N PHE A 94 16.19 -3.47 -11.57
CA PHE A 94 17.51 -4.07 -11.47
C PHE A 94 17.84 -4.85 -12.74
N SER A 95 19.12 -4.89 -13.07
CA SER A 95 19.61 -5.66 -14.21
C SER A 95 19.63 -7.14 -13.85
N ASP A 96 18.88 -7.93 -14.62
CA ASP A 96 18.86 -9.39 -14.54
C ASP A 96 19.44 -9.98 -15.83
N ILE A 97 20.75 -9.78 -16.01
CA ILE A 97 21.47 -10.20 -17.23
C ILE A 97 21.41 -11.72 -17.43
N ASN A 98 21.34 -12.46 -16.32
CA ASN A 98 21.40 -13.92 -16.28
C ASN A 98 20.00 -14.58 -16.34
N ASP A 99 18.93 -13.79 -16.22
CA ASP A 99 17.55 -14.29 -16.14
C ASP A 99 17.28 -15.16 -14.91
N ASP A 100 17.96 -14.85 -13.79
CA ASP A 100 17.87 -15.60 -12.53
C ASP A 100 16.59 -15.23 -11.75
N ALA A 101 15.93 -14.12 -12.10
CA ALA A 101 14.77 -13.56 -11.41
C ALA A 101 15.00 -13.33 -9.90
N GLU A 102 16.26 -13.17 -9.48
CA GLU A 102 16.68 -12.94 -8.11
C GLU A 102 17.28 -11.53 -7.96
N ILE A 103 16.90 -10.83 -6.89
CA ILE A 103 17.48 -9.54 -6.52
C ILE A 103 18.41 -9.71 -5.32
N THR A 104 19.67 -9.35 -5.48
CA THR A 104 20.67 -9.40 -4.40
C THR A 104 20.67 -8.12 -3.57
N GLU A 105 21.15 -8.20 -2.33
CA GLU A 105 21.32 -7.03 -1.46
C GLU A 105 22.20 -5.95 -2.13
N LEU A 106 23.24 -6.37 -2.85
CA LEU A 106 24.12 -5.46 -3.57
C LEU A 106 23.40 -4.70 -4.69
N GLN A 107 22.51 -5.37 -5.43
CA GLN A 107 21.67 -4.74 -6.45
C GLN A 107 20.67 -3.78 -5.78
N VAL A 108 20.06 -4.17 -4.65
CA VAL A 108 19.17 -3.27 -3.91
C VAL A 108 19.86 -1.96 -3.55
N GLN A 109 21.11 -2.03 -3.08
CA GLN A 109 21.85 -0.84 -2.67
C GLN A 109 22.33 0.04 -3.84
N LYS A 110 22.54 -0.54 -5.03
CA LYS A 110 23.17 0.15 -6.17
C LYS A 110 22.22 0.57 -7.27
N GLU A 111 21.16 -0.21 -7.50
CA GLU A 111 20.32 -0.12 -8.70
C GLU A 111 18.89 0.29 -8.39
N CYS A 112 18.41 0.10 -7.15
CA CYS A 112 17.16 0.71 -6.71
C CYS A 112 17.30 2.25 -6.62
N LEU A 113 16.29 2.94 -6.06
CA LEU A 113 16.05 4.38 -6.11
C LEU A 113 15.32 4.86 -7.37
N HIS A 114 14.58 3.98 -8.02
CA HIS A 114 13.72 4.28 -9.16
C HIS A 114 12.25 4.16 -8.76
N PHE A 115 11.39 4.95 -9.38
CA PHE A 115 9.94 4.95 -9.13
C PHE A 115 9.60 4.99 -7.63
N LEU A 116 10.31 5.83 -6.87
CA LEU A 116 10.08 6.01 -5.45
C LEU A 116 8.62 6.42 -5.23
N GLY A 117 7.88 5.72 -4.38
CA GLY A 117 6.45 5.93 -4.15
C GLY A 117 6.10 7.36 -3.76
N LYS A 118 7.01 8.07 -3.08
CA LYS A 118 6.87 9.51 -2.73
C LYS A 118 6.94 10.45 -3.93
N ASN A 119 7.58 10.04 -5.02
CA ASN A 119 7.81 10.82 -6.23
C ASN A 119 6.81 10.49 -7.34
N LEU A 120 6.14 9.34 -7.24
CA LEU A 120 5.02 8.98 -8.11
C LEU A 120 3.81 9.88 -7.86
N LEU A 121 3.23 10.38 -8.94
CA LEU A 121 2.04 11.23 -8.89
C LEU A 121 0.78 10.35 -8.93
N TRP A 122 0.29 10.01 -7.75
CA TRP A 122 -0.87 9.15 -7.59
C TRP A 122 -2.18 9.90 -7.85
N SER A 123 -2.98 9.32 -8.72
CA SER A 123 -4.43 9.54 -8.79
C SER A 123 -5.13 8.34 -8.15
N HIS A 124 -6.33 8.52 -7.61
CA HIS A 124 -7.06 7.40 -7.03
C HIS A 124 -8.55 7.43 -7.30
N THR A 125 -9.14 6.24 -7.28
CA THR A 125 -10.59 6.04 -7.34
C THR A 125 -11.01 5.00 -6.30
N VAL A 126 -12.24 5.11 -5.81
CA VAL A 126 -12.78 4.17 -4.83
C VAL A 126 -14.08 3.59 -5.35
N THR A 127 -14.12 2.26 -5.47
CA THR A 127 -15.31 1.52 -5.86
C THR A 127 -15.85 0.76 -4.66
N ARG A 128 -17.15 0.87 -4.43
CA ARG A 128 -17.85 0.16 -3.34
C ARG A 128 -18.90 -0.75 -3.94
N SER A 129 -18.85 -2.02 -3.58
CA SER A 129 -19.89 -2.99 -3.93
C SER A 129 -20.44 -3.66 -2.68
N ALA A 130 -21.42 -4.55 -2.85
CA ALA A 130 -21.89 -5.41 -1.78
C ALA A 130 -20.81 -6.37 -1.27
N ARG A 131 -19.85 -6.74 -2.14
CA ARG A 131 -18.81 -7.75 -1.87
C ARG A 131 -17.53 -7.17 -1.29
N ALA A 132 -17.14 -5.96 -1.69
CA ALA A 132 -15.85 -5.39 -1.32
C ALA A 132 -15.83 -3.86 -1.38
N ILE A 133 -14.75 -3.27 -0.86
CA ILE A 133 -14.34 -1.90 -1.14
C ILE A 133 -12.96 -1.97 -1.80
N THR A 134 -12.81 -1.35 -2.96
CA THR A 134 -11.55 -1.34 -3.71
C THR A 134 -11.06 0.08 -3.91
N PHE A 135 -9.80 0.31 -3.56
CA PHE A 135 -9.07 1.55 -3.81
C PHE A 135 -8.09 1.28 -4.95
N LEU A 136 -8.23 2.01 -6.06
CA LEU A 136 -7.31 1.94 -7.17
C LEU A 136 -6.46 3.20 -7.15
N TYR A 137 -5.16 3.05 -6.92
CA TYR A 137 -4.16 4.11 -7.06
C TYR A 137 -3.44 3.92 -8.38
N MET A 138 -3.28 4.98 -9.15
CA MET A 138 -2.62 4.96 -10.44
C MET A 138 -1.67 6.14 -10.57
N ALA A 139 -0.41 5.83 -10.87
CA ALA A 139 0.61 6.80 -11.26
C ALA A 139 0.99 6.57 -12.73
N ASN A 140 0.97 7.63 -13.52
CA ASN A 140 1.42 7.63 -14.93
C ASN A 140 2.57 8.62 -15.15
N HIS A 141 3.02 9.26 -14.08
CA HIS A 141 4.11 10.24 -14.06
C HIS A 141 4.86 10.17 -12.72
N SER A 142 6.14 10.53 -12.77
CA SER A 142 7.00 10.75 -11.60
C SER A 142 7.53 12.18 -11.60
N LEU A 143 7.87 12.69 -10.42
CA LEU A 143 8.61 13.94 -10.25
C LEU A 143 10.10 13.79 -10.58
N GLU A 144 10.62 12.56 -10.62
CA GLU A 144 12.00 12.27 -10.99
C GLU A 144 12.12 12.08 -12.49
N SER A 145 13.03 12.81 -13.13
CA SER A 145 13.22 12.75 -14.59
C SER A 145 13.77 11.41 -15.10
N LYS A 146 14.36 10.61 -14.21
CA LYS A 146 14.90 9.28 -14.54
C LYS A 146 13.84 8.16 -14.54
N ASP A 147 12.65 8.43 -14.02
CA ASP A 147 11.54 7.47 -13.97
C ASP A 147 10.72 7.58 -15.26
N ASN A 148 11.05 6.76 -16.24
CA ASN A 148 10.52 6.91 -17.59
C ASN A 148 9.28 6.04 -17.82
N PHE A 149 8.17 6.69 -18.19
CA PHE A 149 6.92 6.05 -18.58
C PHE A 149 6.78 6.05 -20.10
N GLY A 150 6.42 4.90 -20.68
CA GLY A 150 6.14 4.78 -22.10
C GLY A 150 4.81 5.42 -22.49
N LYS A 151 4.46 5.34 -23.77
CA LYS A 151 3.14 5.77 -24.25
C LYS A 151 2.05 4.91 -23.58
N TYR A 152 1.26 5.49 -22.68
CA TYR A 152 0.31 4.76 -21.80
C TYR A 152 0.95 3.99 -20.63
N GLY A 153 2.20 4.29 -20.28
CA GLY A 153 2.87 3.74 -19.11
C GLY A 153 2.13 4.09 -17.82
N LYS A 154 2.02 3.13 -16.91
CA LYS A 154 1.35 3.32 -15.61
C LYS A 154 1.79 2.29 -14.58
N ILE A 155 1.79 2.72 -13.33
CA ILE A 155 1.87 1.88 -12.13
C ILE A 155 0.51 1.95 -11.45
N ILE A 156 -0.09 0.79 -11.19
CA ILE A 156 -1.40 0.67 -10.55
C ILE A 156 -1.23 -0.15 -9.28
N LEU A 157 -1.74 0.36 -8.16
CA LEU A 157 -1.90 -0.39 -6.92
C LEU A 157 -3.39 -0.49 -6.60
N ASN A 158 -3.92 -1.70 -6.68
CA ASN A 158 -5.26 -2.04 -6.25
C ASN A 158 -5.23 -2.59 -4.82
N ILE A 159 -6.03 -2.00 -3.95
CA ILE A 159 -6.20 -2.43 -2.56
C ILE A 159 -7.66 -2.80 -2.37
N THR A 160 -7.92 -4.07 -2.10
CA THR A 160 -9.28 -4.58 -1.92
C THR A 160 -9.49 -5.05 -0.49
N ILE A 161 -10.53 -4.52 0.15
CA ILE A 161 -11.02 -4.94 1.46
C ILE A 161 -12.30 -5.76 1.22
N PRO A 162 -12.23 -7.10 1.25
CA PRO A 162 -13.39 -7.95 1.05
C PRO A 162 -14.32 -7.89 2.26
N LYS A 163 -15.63 -7.79 1.99
CA LYS A 163 -16.69 -7.80 3.02
C LYS A 163 -17.20 -9.21 3.30
N ASN A 164 -17.07 -10.10 2.33
CA ASN A 164 -17.47 -11.50 2.39
C ASN A 164 -16.59 -12.37 1.48
N VAL A 165 -16.83 -13.68 1.48
CA VAL A 165 -16.07 -14.66 0.69
C VAL A 165 -16.24 -14.40 -0.82
N ASP A 166 -17.40 -13.94 -1.29
CA ASP A 166 -17.58 -13.57 -2.71
C ASP A 166 -16.68 -12.40 -3.14
N GLY A 167 -16.23 -11.57 -2.19
CA GLY A 167 -15.25 -10.52 -2.41
C GLY A 167 -13.82 -11.02 -2.63
N LEU A 168 -13.58 -12.33 -2.46
CA LEU A 168 -12.32 -13.03 -2.67
C LEU A 168 -12.31 -13.88 -3.95
N GLN A 169 -13.34 -13.77 -4.79
CA GLN A 169 -13.39 -14.51 -6.05
C GLN A 169 -12.17 -14.17 -6.93
N GLY A 170 -11.46 -15.18 -7.43
CA GLY A 170 -10.20 -15.05 -8.17
C GLY A 170 -8.96 -14.84 -7.27
N LYS A 171 -9.12 -14.99 -5.95
CA LYS A 171 -8.07 -14.93 -4.92
C LYS A 171 -8.18 -16.14 -3.99
N GLU A 172 -8.60 -17.29 -4.52
CA GLU A 172 -8.88 -18.51 -3.75
C GLU A 172 -7.63 -19.11 -3.10
N ASP A 173 -6.45 -18.88 -3.69
CA ASP A 173 -5.17 -19.35 -3.17
C ASP A 173 -4.72 -18.56 -1.93
N PHE A 174 -5.36 -17.42 -1.64
CA PHE A 174 -5.07 -16.60 -0.47
C PHE A 174 -5.93 -16.99 0.73
N SER A 175 -5.31 -17.35 1.85
CA SER A 175 -6.01 -17.53 3.14
C SER A 175 -6.37 -16.18 3.78
N LEU A 176 -7.28 -15.42 3.15
CA LEU A 176 -7.74 -14.13 3.65
C LEU A 176 -9.08 -14.24 4.38
N VAL A 177 -9.17 -13.68 5.60
CA VAL A 177 -10.44 -13.57 6.33
C VAL A 177 -11.16 -12.28 5.92
N PRO A 178 -12.39 -12.34 5.36
CA PRO A 178 -13.14 -11.15 5.01
C PRO A 178 -13.29 -10.17 6.17
N GLY A 179 -13.07 -8.89 5.89
CA GLY A 179 -13.13 -7.82 6.88
C GLY A 179 -11.98 -7.79 7.88
N ARG A 180 -10.98 -8.68 7.79
CA ARG A 180 -9.78 -8.64 8.64
C ARG A 180 -8.46 -8.56 7.87
N GLY A 181 -8.49 -8.78 6.56
CA GLY A 181 -7.34 -8.63 5.69
C GLY A 181 -7.63 -7.76 4.49
N ILE A 182 -6.59 -7.55 3.68
CA ILE A 182 -6.63 -6.87 2.39
C ILE A 182 -5.98 -7.74 1.33
N SER A 183 -6.42 -7.60 0.09
CA SER A 183 -5.67 -8.04 -1.08
C SER A 183 -4.99 -6.83 -1.71
N LEU A 184 -3.71 -6.98 -2.04
CA LEU A 184 -2.90 -6.00 -2.73
C LEU A 184 -2.51 -6.55 -4.09
N GLU A 185 -2.73 -5.77 -5.13
CA GLU A 185 -2.34 -6.12 -6.48
C GLU A 185 -1.64 -4.92 -7.10
N LEU A 186 -0.36 -5.12 -7.44
CA LEU A 186 0.49 -4.11 -8.03
C LEU A 186 0.77 -4.48 -9.48
N THR A 187 0.51 -3.56 -10.39
CA THR A 187 0.77 -3.72 -11.82
C THR A 187 1.63 -2.58 -12.30
N ALA A 188 2.79 -2.90 -12.89
CA ALA A 188 3.58 -1.95 -13.65
C ALA A 188 3.45 -2.29 -15.14
N ASN A 189 3.05 -1.32 -15.95
CA ASN A 189 2.81 -1.52 -17.37
C ASN A 189 3.51 -0.43 -18.19
N ASN A 190 4.18 -0.86 -19.26
CA ASN A 190 4.81 -0.01 -20.26
C ASN A 190 5.72 1.07 -19.65
N LEU A 191 6.55 0.67 -18.69
CA LEU A 191 7.67 1.47 -18.21
C LEU A 191 8.82 1.37 -19.21
N LEU A 192 9.53 2.47 -19.46
CA LEU A 192 10.69 2.46 -20.35
C LEU A 192 11.91 2.05 -19.54
N LEU A 193 12.23 0.76 -19.62
CA LEU A 193 13.35 0.14 -18.94
C LEU A 193 14.45 -0.24 -19.94
N GLU A 194 15.68 -0.37 -19.44
CA GLU A 194 16.79 -0.91 -20.23
C GLU A 194 16.55 -2.40 -20.56
N GLU A 195 17.27 -2.92 -21.56
CA GLU A 195 17.20 -4.35 -21.89
C GLU A 195 17.64 -5.20 -20.69
N ARG A 196 16.93 -6.31 -20.46
CA ARG A 196 17.18 -7.24 -19.34
C ARG A 196 17.00 -6.63 -17.95
N THR A 197 16.23 -5.56 -17.84
CA THR A 197 15.83 -5.01 -16.55
C THR A 197 14.55 -5.70 -16.07
N ARG A 198 14.58 -6.17 -14.83
CA ARG A 198 13.39 -6.62 -14.08
C ARG A 198 12.96 -5.56 -13.08
N ILE A 199 11.74 -5.72 -12.57
CA ILE A 199 11.18 -4.88 -11.52
C ILE A 199 10.88 -5.71 -10.27
N ALA A 200 11.10 -5.11 -9.11
CA ALA A 200 10.72 -5.67 -7.82
C ALA A 200 10.07 -4.57 -6.96
N PRO A 201 8.88 -4.80 -6.38
CA PRO A 201 8.32 -3.88 -5.42
C PRO A 201 9.06 -3.97 -4.09
N ILE A 202 9.45 -2.81 -3.56
CA ILE A 202 10.02 -2.72 -2.23
C ILE A 202 8.94 -2.16 -1.31
N LEU A 203 8.43 -3.02 -0.42
CA LEU A 203 7.47 -2.62 0.60
C LEU A 203 8.16 -2.52 1.96
N LEU A 204 7.84 -1.47 2.71
CA LEU A 204 8.30 -1.32 4.09
C LEU A 204 7.20 -1.76 5.04
N ALA A 205 7.57 -2.72 5.86
CA ALA A 205 6.76 -3.32 6.89
C ALA A 205 6.88 -2.59 8.20
N PHE A 206 5.78 -2.48 8.94
CA PHE A 206 5.88 -2.22 10.36
C PHE A 206 4.73 -2.88 11.12
N ALA A 207 5.04 -3.30 12.35
CA ALA A 207 4.08 -3.82 13.31
C ALA A 207 4.46 -3.26 14.68
N GLU A 208 3.46 -2.99 15.51
CA GLU A 208 3.68 -2.53 16.89
C GLU A 208 4.17 -3.66 17.79
N GLN A 209 3.72 -4.90 17.53
CA GLN A 209 4.24 -6.09 18.18
C GLN A 209 5.16 -6.83 17.20
N PRO A 210 6.34 -7.31 17.65
CA PRO A 210 7.18 -8.16 16.82
C PRO A 210 6.40 -9.41 16.42
N LEU A 211 6.48 -9.79 15.15
CA LEU A 211 5.91 -11.04 14.66
C LEU A 211 6.68 -12.22 15.28
N ASP A 212 5.99 -13.28 15.68
CA ASP A 212 6.65 -14.48 16.18
C ASP A 212 7.45 -15.15 15.06
N TYR A 213 8.66 -15.65 15.37
CA TYR A 213 9.63 -16.23 14.41
C TYR A 213 9.08 -17.40 13.57
N ASP A 214 8.01 -18.05 14.01
CA ASP A 214 7.41 -19.23 13.36
C ASP A 214 6.16 -18.93 12.52
N GLU A 215 5.69 -17.67 12.45
CA GLU A 215 4.70 -17.24 11.45
C GLU A 215 5.42 -16.99 10.11
N ASN A 216 5.95 -18.09 9.54
CA ASN A 216 6.70 -18.05 8.29
C ASN A 216 5.83 -17.54 7.13
N PHE A 217 6.45 -16.71 6.29
CA PHE A 217 5.98 -16.38 4.95
C PHE A 217 5.94 -17.66 4.11
N GLU A 218 4.75 -18.13 3.74
CA GLU A 218 4.63 -19.15 2.71
C GLU A 218 4.67 -18.46 1.34
N SER A 219 5.76 -18.64 0.60
CA SER A 219 5.75 -18.35 -0.82
C SER A 219 4.93 -19.42 -1.53
N SER A 220 3.76 -19.03 -2.05
CA SER A 220 3.12 -19.83 -3.09
C SER A 220 3.97 -19.70 -4.36
N LEU A 221 4.87 -20.66 -4.58
CA LEU A 221 5.59 -20.83 -5.84
C LEU A 221 4.70 -21.48 -6.93
N GLU A 222 3.38 -21.58 -6.72
CA GLU A 222 2.49 -22.09 -7.75
C GLU A 222 2.38 -21.05 -8.88
N ILE A 223 3.17 -21.32 -9.93
CA ILE A 223 3.19 -20.57 -11.18
C ILE A 223 1.79 -20.60 -11.78
N ASP A 224 1.13 -19.45 -11.81
CA ASP A 224 -0.08 -19.26 -12.62
C ASP A 224 0.27 -19.53 -14.11
N HIS A 225 -0.21 -20.65 -14.62
CA HIS A 225 -0.02 -21.09 -16.01
C HIS A 225 -0.65 -20.14 -17.05
N THR A 226 -1.33 -19.07 -16.64
CA THR A 226 -1.95 -18.10 -17.56
C THR A 226 -0.98 -17.02 -18.07
N GLY A 227 0.27 -16.98 -17.61
CA GLY A 227 1.29 -16.06 -18.12
C GLY A 227 1.03 -14.58 -17.78
N GLN A 228 0.20 -14.32 -16.77
CA GLN A 228 0.15 -13.01 -16.12
C GLN A 228 1.04 -13.07 -14.88
N GLU A 229 2.25 -12.54 -15.00
CA GLU A 229 3.16 -12.38 -13.86
C GLU A 229 2.50 -11.46 -12.82
N THR A 230 1.95 -12.07 -11.77
CA THR A 230 1.52 -11.34 -10.58
C THR A 230 2.76 -11.02 -9.77
N VAL A 231 3.20 -9.77 -9.82
CA VAL A 231 4.38 -9.32 -9.11
C VAL A 231 4.05 -9.18 -7.62
N SER A 232 4.51 -10.18 -6.86
CA SER A 232 4.75 -10.17 -5.41
C SER A 232 3.54 -10.14 -4.48
N GLU A 233 3.36 -11.24 -3.75
CA GLU A 233 2.62 -11.28 -2.49
C GLU A 233 3.58 -10.90 -1.36
N VAL A 234 3.42 -9.71 -0.81
CA VAL A 234 4.25 -9.27 0.32
C VAL A 234 3.45 -9.39 1.61
N PHE A 235 3.81 -10.40 2.37
CA PHE A 235 3.60 -10.46 3.80
C PHE A 235 4.88 -9.92 4.46
N LEU A 236 4.72 -9.13 5.51
CA LEU A 236 5.72 -8.15 5.93
C LEU A 236 6.52 -8.59 7.16
N ASN A 237 7.84 -8.38 7.13
CA ASN A 237 8.76 -8.66 8.24
C ASN A 237 9.30 -7.38 8.90
N THR A 238 9.24 -7.34 10.23
CA THR A 238 9.71 -6.27 11.13
C THR A 238 11.23 -6.10 11.10
N LEU A 239 11.71 -4.85 10.98
CA LEU A 239 13.09 -4.45 11.25
C LEU A 239 13.23 -4.03 12.72
N ASN A 240 14.03 -4.78 13.48
CA ASN A 240 14.53 -4.36 14.80
C ASN A 240 15.57 -3.24 14.61
N ILE A 241 15.35 -2.08 15.22
CA ILE A 241 16.41 -1.16 15.67
C ILE A 241 16.06 -0.71 17.08
#